data_AF-A0AAX1U560-F1
#
_entry.id   AF-A0AAX1U560-F1
#
_cell.length_a   1.000
_cell.length_b   1.000
_cell.length_c   1.000
_cell.angle_alpha   90.00
_cell.angle_beta   90.00
_cell.angle_gamma   90.00
#
_symmetry.space_group_name_H-M   'P 1'
#
loop_
_entity.id
_entity.type
_entity.pdbx_description
1 polymer ?
#
loop_
_entity_poly.entity_id
_entity_poly.type
_entity_poly.pdbx_seq_one_letter_code
_entity_poly.pdbx_strand_id
1 'polypeptide(L)'
;MEKQKIEVIKALNTIKNYCHNCNGCHGCILKEGCSNFELFTPMDIEIPSLVPELSTLEEECLKYYLDKGYKWITRDEGEVTCWKDKPYRDKENNDIWLPSGSINYIDSNDMFNDLFTFIEDKDTEPWKIEYILGISEEIE
;
A
#
# COMPACT_ATOMS: atom_id res chain seq x y z
N MET A 1 -19.23 19.45 -13.29
CA MET A 1 -17.98 20.24 -13.23
C MET A 1 -17.23 20.01 -11.92
N GLU A 2 -17.88 20.07 -10.75
CA GLU A 2 -17.24 19.76 -9.45
C GLU A 2 -16.84 18.29 -9.29
N LYS A 3 -17.71 17.36 -9.65
CA LYS A 3 -17.43 15.91 -9.59
C LYS A 3 -16.23 15.49 -10.45
N GLN A 4 -16.06 16.11 -11.61
CA GLN A 4 -14.89 15.89 -12.47
C GLN A 4 -13.59 16.41 -11.84
N LYS A 5 -13.64 17.54 -11.15
CA LYS A 5 -12.46 18.08 -10.45
C LYS A 5 -12.01 17.16 -9.31
N ILE A 6 -12.96 16.60 -8.56
CA ILE A 6 -12.67 15.65 -7.47
C ILE A 6 -11.98 14.40 -8.00
N GLU A 7 -12.50 13.81 -9.08
CA GLU A 7 -11.90 12.60 -9.67
C GLU A 7 -10.51 12.87 -10.27
N VAL A 8 -10.29 14.04 -10.87
CA VAL A 8 -8.96 14.46 -11.33
C VAL A 8 -7.97 14.64 -10.17
N ILE A 9 -8.41 15.21 -9.04
CA ILE A 9 -7.56 15.38 -7.85
C ILE A 9 -7.18 14.01 -7.27
N LYS A 10 -8.15 13.09 -7.14
CA LYS A 10 -7.88 11.71 -6.72
C LYS A 10 -6.88 11.04 -7.66
N ALA A 11 -7.09 11.16 -8.97
CA ALA A 11 -6.20 10.60 -9.97
C ALA A 11 -4.76 11.08 -9.83
N LEU A 12 -4.58 12.39 -9.67
CA LEU A 12 -3.27 13.01 -9.50
C LEU A 12 -2.58 12.59 -8.20
N ASN A 13 -3.32 12.49 -7.10
CA ASN A 13 -2.77 12.02 -5.82
C ASN A 13 -2.35 10.55 -5.89
N THR A 14 -3.15 9.71 -6.54
CA THR A 14 -2.83 8.30 -6.76
C THR A 14 -1.58 8.14 -7.61
N ILE A 15 -1.46 8.88 -8.71
CA ILE A 15 -0.26 8.92 -9.56
C ILE A 15 0.97 9.39 -8.76
N LYS A 16 0.81 10.44 -7.95
CA LYS A 16 1.89 10.99 -7.11
C LYS A 16 2.40 9.94 -6.11
N ASN A 17 1.50 9.24 -5.44
CA ASN A 17 1.84 8.17 -4.50
C ASN A 17 2.52 6.99 -5.21
N TYR A 18 1.98 6.57 -6.35
CA TYR A 18 2.59 5.54 -7.19
C TYR A 18 4.03 5.91 -7.59
N CYS A 19 4.24 7.13 -8.07
CA CYS A 19 5.56 7.63 -8.45
C CYS A 19 6.54 7.75 -7.28
N HIS A 20 6.04 8.09 -6.08
CA HIS A 20 6.88 8.15 -4.88
C HIS A 20 7.39 6.77 -4.46
N ASN A 21 6.58 5.73 -4.68
CA ASN A 21 6.89 4.36 -4.26
C ASN A 21 7.54 3.52 -5.37
N CYS A 22 7.60 4.00 -6.61
CA CYS A 22 8.22 3.28 -7.71
C CYS A 22 9.75 3.45 -7.68
N ASN A 23 10.51 2.35 -7.59
CA ASN A 23 11.98 2.31 -7.54
C ASN A 23 12.69 2.69 -8.88
N GLY A 24 12.12 3.63 -9.64
CA GLY A 24 12.67 4.20 -10.87
C GLY A 24 11.74 4.13 -12.08
N CYS A 25 11.82 5.11 -12.97
CA CYS A 25 10.92 5.25 -14.11
C CYS A 25 11.14 4.23 -15.25
N HIS A 26 12.12 3.33 -15.15
CA HIS A 26 12.52 2.51 -16.29
C HIS A 26 11.45 1.48 -16.70
N GLY A 27 10.63 1.00 -15.76
CA GLY A 27 9.50 0.08 -15.96
C GLY A 27 8.15 0.60 -15.45
N CYS A 28 8.02 1.92 -15.25
CA CYS A 28 6.78 2.51 -14.75
C CYS A 28 5.68 2.47 -15.83
N ILE A 29 4.50 1.94 -15.51
CA ILE A 29 3.34 1.92 -16.42
C ILE A 29 2.88 3.32 -16.84
N LEU A 30 3.19 4.33 -16.04
CA LEU A 30 2.88 5.74 -16.29
C LEU A 30 3.98 6.49 -17.07
N LYS A 31 5.08 5.82 -17.45
CA LYS A 31 6.26 6.44 -18.07
C LYS A 31 5.92 7.22 -19.34
N GLU A 32 5.03 6.70 -20.18
CA GLU A 32 4.59 7.38 -21.41
C GLU A 32 3.80 8.65 -21.10
N GLY A 33 3.01 8.65 -20.02
CA GLY A 33 2.22 9.80 -19.57
C GLY A 33 3.03 10.89 -18.90
N CYS A 34 4.05 10.53 -18.13
CA CYS A 34 4.94 11.52 -17.50
C CYS A 34 5.79 12.29 -18.51
N SER A 35 6.10 11.68 -19.66
CA SER A 35 6.99 12.26 -20.67
C SER A 35 6.28 13.26 -21.60
N ASN A 36 4.94 13.22 -21.65
CA ASN A 36 4.11 13.99 -22.59
C ASN A 36 2.95 14.70 -21.88
N PHE A 37 3.27 15.51 -20.87
CA PHE A 37 2.27 16.21 -20.04
C PHE A 37 1.32 17.13 -20.82
N GLU A 38 1.70 17.58 -22.03
CA GLU A 38 0.86 18.41 -22.90
C GLU A 38 -0.22 17.63 -23.68
N LEU A 39 -0.07 16.31 -23.81
CA LEU A 39 -1.00 15.42 -24.52
C LEU A 39 -1.78 14.48 -23.59
N PHE A 40 -1.47 14.49 -22.29
CA PHE A 40 -2.03 13.58 -21.30
C PHE A 40 -3.06 14.28 -20.43
N THR A 41 -4.35 13.92 -20.56
CA THR A 41 -5.31 14.26 -19.52
C THR A 41 -5.39 13.13 -18.49
N PRO A 42 -5.35 13.41 -17.18
CA PRO A 42 -5.44 12.37 -16.14
C PRO A 42 -6.69 11.49 -16.21
N MET A 43 -7.71 11.91 -16.98
CA MET A 43 -8.94 11.15 -17.23
C MET A 43 -8.75 10.00 -18.23
N ASP A 44 -7.70 10.03 -19.06
CA ASP A 44 -7.41 8.99 -20.06
C ASP A 44 -6.61 7.82 -19.47
N ILE A 45 -6.19 7.93 -18.20
CA ILE A 45 -5.50 6.87 -17.48
C ILE A 45 -6.57 6.03 -16.79
N GLU A 46 -6.76 4.78 -17.25
CA GLU A 46 -7.32 3.76 -16.37
C GLU A 46 -6.36 3.62 -15.19
N ILE A 47 -6.71 4.26 -14.09
CA ILE A 47 -5.99 4.12 -12.84
C ILE A 47 -6.29 2.71 -12.37
N PRO A 48 -5.30 1.82 -12.31
CA PRO A 48 -5.52 0.52 -11.72
C PRO A 48 -6.10 0.76 -10.33
N SER A 49 -7.19 0.07 -9.97
CA SER A 49 -7.60 0.04 -8.57
C SER A 49 -6.40 -0.48 -7.78
N LEU A 50 -5.66 0.42 -7.15
CA LEU A 50 -4.54 0.08 -6.29
C LEU A 50 -5.02 -0.39 -4.92
N VAL A 51 -6.33 -0.32 -4.67
CA VAL A 51 -6.99 -0.96 -3.55
C VAL A 51 -7.20 -2.43 -3.96
N PRO A 52 -6.53 -3.38 -3.28
CA PRO A 52 -6.68 -4.79 -3.58
C PRO A 52 -8.13 -5.23 -3.35
N GLU A 53 -8.62 -6.18 -4.15
CA GLU A 53 -9.89 -6.83 -3.85
C GLU A 53 -9.70 -7.73 -2.62
N LEU A 54 -10.28 -7.32 -1.49
CA LEU A 54 -10.25 -8.08 -0.25
C LEU A 54 -11.43 -9.04 -0.18
N SER A 55 -11.19 -10.26 0.31
CA SER A 55 -12.25 -11.10 0.84
C SER A 55 -12.85 -10.47 2.11
N THR A 56 -14.08 -10.88 2.46
CA THR A 56 -14.72 -10.44 3.71
C THR A 56 -13.88 -10.75 4.94
N LEU A 57 -13.14 -11.87 4.94
CA LEU A 57 -12.26 -12.22 6.06
C LEU A 57 -11.07 -11.27 6.17
N GLU A 58 -10.39 -10.99 5.06
CA GLU A 58 -9.26 -10.05 5.01
C GLU A 58 -9.68 -8.65 5.47
N GLU A 59 -10.84 -8.17 4.99
CA GLU A 59 -11.37 -6.86 5.37
C GLU A 59 -11.65 -6.78 6.89
N GLU A 60 -12.34 -7.76 7.46
CA GLU A 60 -12.66 -7.79 8.89
C GLU A 60 -11.41 -7.96 9.77
N CYS A 61 -10.43 -8.76 9.32
CA CYS A 61 -9.13 -8.86 10.00
C CYS A 61 -8.41 -7.52 10.05
N LEU A 62 -8.33 -6.80 8.92
CA LEU A 62 -7.68 -5.50 8.87
C LEU A 62 -8.40 -4.46 9.73
N LYS A 63 -9.73 -4.42 9.72
CA LYS A 63 -10.52 -3.55 10.62
C LYS A 63 -10.23 -3.86 12.08
N TYR A 64 -10.18 -5.14 12.45
CA TYR A 64 -9.86 -5.57 13.81
C TYR A 64 -8.46 -5.11 14.24
N TYR A 65 -7.45 -5.31 13.40
CA TYR A 65 -6.09 -4.89 13.69
C TYR A 65 -5.96 -3.37 13.79
N LEU A 66 -6.65 -2.63 12.92
CA LEU A 66 -6.70 -1.18 12.98
C LEU A 66 -7.31 -0.66 14.29
N ASP A 67 -8.41 -1.26 14.76
CA ASP A 67 -9.02 -0.95 16.08
C ASP A 67 -8.05 -1.20 17.25
N LYS A 68 -7.15 -2.18 17.12
CA LYS A 68 -6.09 -2.47 18.11
C LYS A 68 -4.84 -1.59 17.97
N GLY A 69 -4.86 -0.64 17.03
CA GLY A 69 -3.80 0.33 16.79
C GLY A 69 -2.66 -0.18 15.92
N TYR A 70 -2.83 -1.31 15.22
CA TYR A 70 -1.90 -1.74 14.17
C TYR A 70 -2.19 -0.95 12.91
N LYS A 71 -1.15 -0.38 12.31
CA LYS A 71 -1.27 0.56 11.18
C LYS A 71 -0.62 0.06 9.92
N TRP A 72 0.29 -0.90 10.05
CA TRP A 72 1.11 -1.39 8.95
C TRP A 72 1.06 -2.90 8.87
N ILE A 73 1.26 -3.44 7.68
CA ILE A 73 1.29 -4.87 7.40
C ILE A 73 2.39 -5.16 6.39
N THR A 74 3.13 -6.24 6.61
CA THR A 74 4.23 -6.71 5.77
C THR A 74 4.11 -8.21 5.56
N ARG A 75 4.87 -8.72 4.58
CA ARG A 75 5.13 -10.14 4.44
C ARG A 75 6.64 -10.39 4.42
N ASP A 76 7.08 -11.43 5.09
CA ASP A 76 8.44 -11.93 5.05
C ASP A 76 8.42 -13.46 5.08
N GLU A 77 9.19 -14.11 4.21
CA GLU A 77 9.24 -15.57 4.09
C GLU A 77 7.86 -16.26 4.04
N GLY A 78 6.84 -15.59 3.48
CA GLY A 78 5.46 -16.09 3.43
C GLY A 78 4.61 -15.80 4.67
N GLU A 79 5.18 -15.28 5.75
CA GLU A 79 4.50 -14.92 6.99
C GLU A 79 4.01 -13.47 6.95
N VAL A 80 2.76 -13.23 7.33
CA VAL A 80 2.18 -11.89 7.37
C VAL A 80 2.30 -11.30 8.77
N THR A 81 2.90 -10.13 8.88
CA THR A 81 3.09 -9.45 10.16
C THR A 81 2.39 -8.08 10.19
N CYS A 82 1.62 -7.81 11.24
CA CYS A 82 1.01 -6.51 11.49
C CYS A 82 1.80 -5.70 12.53
N TRP A 83 1.98 -4.39 12.30
CA TRP A 83 2.81 -3.51 13.12
C TRP A 83 2.05 -2.25 13.56
N LYS A 84 2.28 -1.80 14.80
CA LYS A 84 1.75 -0.52 15.30
C LYS A 84 2.52 0.68 14.74
N ASP A 85 3.84 0.59 14.76
CA ASP A 85 4.76 1.59 14.23
C ASP A 85 5.27 1.16 12.85
N LYS A 86 5.67 2.11 11.99
CA LYS A 86 6.12 1.79 10.63
C LYS A 86 7.42 0.97 10.71
N PRO A 87 7.43 -0.31 10.30
CA PRO A 87 8.67 -1.10 10.31
C PRO A 87 9.63 -0.59 9.22
N TYR A 88 10.89 -1.01 9.30
CA TYR A 88 11.87 -0.79 8.24
C TYR A 88 12.44 -2.12 7.77
N ARG A 89 12.92 -2.16 6.53
CA ARG A 89 13.54 -3.35 5.95
C ARG A 89 15.05 -3.28 6.09
N ASP A 90 15.65 -4.26 6.76
CA ASP A 90 17.09 -4.37 6.96
C ASP A 90 17.73 -5.17 5.84
N LYS A 91 18.10 -4.46 4.76
CA LYS A 91 18.75 -5.04 3.59
C LYS A 91 20.15 -5.57 3.85
N GLU A 92 20.79 -5.16 4.95
CA GLU A 92 22.15 -5.56 5.28
C GLU A 92 22.17 -6.87 6.08
N ASN A 93 21.14 -7.13 6.89
CA ASN A 93 21.03 -8.32 7.72
C ASN A 93 19.82 -9.17 7.31
N ASN A 94 20.05 -10.07 6.34
CA ASN A 94 19.08 -11.07 5.86
C ASN A 94 17.83 -10.53 5.14
N ASP A 95 17.76 -9.23 4.83
CA ASP A 95 16.66 -8.60 4.07
C ASP A 95 15.28 -8.73 4.74
N ILE A 96 15.26 -8.69 6.08
CA ILE A 96 14.08 -8.89 6.92
C ILE A 96 13.40 -7.60 7.38
N TRP A 97 12.15 -7.70 7.80
CA TRP A 97 11.42 -6.59 8.45
C TRP A 97 11.75 -6.48 9.94
N LEU A 98 12.14 -5.28 10.38
CA LEU A 98 12.47 -4.97 11.76
C LEU A 98 11.57 -3.86 12.35
N PRO A 99 11.25 -3.93 13.65
CA PRO A 99 10.51 -2.87 14.32
C PRO A 99 11.33 -1.58 14.40
N SER A 100 10.70 -0.43 14.16
CA SER A 100 11.32 0.90 14.34
C SER A 100 11.27 1.43 15.78
N GLY A 101 10.71 0.65 16.71
CA GLY A 101 10.49 1.05 18.10
C GLY A 101 10.23 -0.16 19.00
N SER A 102 9.31 -0.02 19.96
CA SER A 102 8.90 -1.13 20.82
C SER A 102 8.35 -2.31 20.01
N ILE A 103 8.68 -3.54 20.44
CA ILE A 103 8.19 -4.78 19.84
C ILE A 103 6.67 -4.86 20.01
N ASN A 104 5.94 -4.41 19.00
CA ASN A 104 4.48 -4.35 18.97
C ASN A 104 3.99 -4.88 17.62
N TYR A 105 4.30 -6.14 17.33
CA TYR A 105 3.80 -6.83 16.15
C TYR A 105 3.00 -8.08 16.53
N ILE A 106 2.10 -8.49 15.63
CA ILE A 106 1.43 -9.78 15.68
C ILE A 106 1.81 -10.50 14.40
N ASP A 107 2.35 -11.69 14.59
CA ASP A 107 2.61 -12.62 13.51
C ASP A 107 1.36 -13.45 13.24
N SER A 108 1.03 -13.58 11.96
CA SER A 108 -0.09 -14.40 11.54
C SER A 108 0.39 -15.84 11.50
N ASN A 109 -0.06 -16.69 12.43
CA ASN A 109 0.21 -18.13 12.36
C ASN A 109 -0.15 -18.69 10.96
N ASP A 110 0.42 -19.84 10.58
CA ASP A 110 0.24 -20.56 9.30
C ASP A 110 -1.16 -20.48 8.65
N MET A 111 -2.22 -20.41 9.46
CA MET A 111 -3.61 -20.26 9.02
C MET A 111 -3.91 -18.96 8.23
N PHE A 112 -3.05 -17.95 8.31
CA PHE A 112 -3.24 -16.64 7.71
C PHE A 112 -2.25 -16.34 6.58
N ASN A 113 -1.31 -17.24 6.28
CA ASN A 113 -0.32 -17.05 5.21
C ASN A 113 -0.99 -16.94 3.83
N ASP A 114 -2.17 -17.53 3.64
CA ASP A 114 -2.96 -17.43 2.41
C ASP A 114 -3.79 -16.13 2.32
N LEU A 115 -3.82 -15.31 3.37
CA LEU A 115 -4.47 -13.99 3.33
C LEU A 115 -3.48 -12.92 2.87
N PHE A 116 -4.00 -11.85 2.27
CA PHE A 116 -3.22 -10.70 1.83
C PHE A 116 -2.13 -11.08 0.82
N THR A 117 -2.48 -11.92 -0.17
CA THR A 117 -1.53 -12.40 -1.20
C THR A 117 -1.00 -11.31 -2.12
N PHE A 118 -1.63 -10.13 -2.13
CA PHE A 118 -1.14 -8.94 -2.81
C PHE A 118 0.06 -8.27 -2.10
N ILE A 119 0.32 -8.62 -0.84
CA ILE A 119 1.52 -8.19 -0.10
C ILE A 119 2.61 -9.21 -0.37
N GLU A 120 3.70 -8.78 -1.01
CA GLU A 120 4.77 -9.66 -1.46
C GLU A 120 6.02 -9.52 -0.59
N ASP A 121 6.78 -10.60 -0.38
CA ASP A 121 8.06 -10.56 0.35
C ASP A 121 9.06 -9.55 -0.24
N LYS A 122 8.98 -9.33 -1.56
CA LYS A 122 9.87 -8.41 -2.28
C LYS A 122 9.49 -6.93 -2.14
N ASP A 123 8.41 -6.62 -1.41
CA ASP A 123 7.98 -5.24 -1.18
C ASP A 123 9.08 -4.48 -0.44
N THR A 124 9.42 -3.29 -0.94
CA THR A 124 10.47 -2.46 -0.33
C THR A 124 9.93 -1.50 0.73
N GLU A 125 8.62 -1.38 0.85
CA GLU A 125 7.91 -0.53 1.81
C GLU A 125 6.74 -1.31 2.42
N PRO A 126 6.43 -1.08 3.72
CA PRO A 126 5.29 -1.73 4.36
C PRO A 126 3.97 -1.12 3.87
N TRP A 127 2.92 -1.93 3.82
CA TRP A 127 1.60 -1.45 3.45
C TRP A 127 0.90 -0.80 4.64
N LYS A 128 0.23 0.33 4.41
CA LYS A 128 -0.62 0.97 5.43
C LYS A 128 -2.01 0.32 5.40
N ILE A 129 -2.49 -0.15 6.55
CA ILE A 129 -3.79 -0.85 6.67
C ILE A 129 -4.95 0.05 6.22
N GLU A 130 -4.94 1.32 6.61
CA GLU A 130 -5.96 2.31 6.20
C GLU A 130 -6.03 2.45 4.67
N TYR A 131 -4.87 2.42 4.00
CA TYR A 131 -4.82 2.50 2.54
C TYR A 131 -5.43 1.26 1.90
N ILE A 132 -5.11 0.07 2.42
CA ILE A 132 -5.69 -1.20 1.95
C ILE A 132 -7.22 -1.20 2.13
N LEU A 133 -7.72 -0.64 3.22
CA LEU A 133 -9.16 -0.52 3.50
C LEU A 133 -9.83 0.61 2.72
N GLY A 134 -9.09 1.39 1.92
CA GLY A 134 -9.64 2.53 1.19
C GLY A 134 -10.08 3.69 2.08
N ILE A 135 -9.60 3.75 3.32
CA ILE A 135 -9.86 4.86 4.26
C ILE A 135 -8.93 6.01 3.85
N SER A 136 -9.47 7.02 3.18
CA SER A 136 -8.74 8.28 2.99
C SER A 136 -8.88 9.13 4.25
N GLU A 137 -7.77 9.66 4.78
CA GLU A 137 -7.84 10.81 5.69
C GLU A 137 -8.64 11.90 4.96
N GLU A 138 -9.83 12.22 5.47
CA GLU A 138 -10.47 13.48 5.10
C GLU A 138 -9.48 14.58 5.48
N ILE A 139 -8.97 15.28 4.48
CA ILE A 139 -8.16 16.47 4.69
C ILE A 139 -9.11 17.52 5.28
N GLU A 140 -9.10 17.69 6.60
CA GLU A 140 -9.70 18.86 7.27
C GLU A 140 -8.95 20.15 6.91
#